data_AF-A0A384KUE2-F1
#
_entry.id   AF-A0A384KUE2-F1
#
_cell.length_a   1.000
_cell.length_b   1.000
_cell.length_c   1.000
_cell.angle_alpha   90.00
_cell.angle_beta   90.00
_cell.angle_gamma   90.00
#
_symmetry.space_group_name_H-M   'P 1'
#
loop_
_entity.id
_entity.type
_entity.pdbx_description
1 polymer ?
#
loop_
_entity_poly.entity_id
_entity_poly.type
_entity_poly.pdbx_seq_one_letter_code
_entity_poly.pdbx_strand_id
1 'polypeptide(L)'
;MADYDDEIDQNNQPFIPKETALQALNSIIQLHFEKTLEKKRAIDHQKKKLHKLFQLFFIFLAVIFFSLSQPSGRLHCRHCWAPICLLSFSHLFFYVSVAQTLRCINGFKYQRRCHKLTLGLATHKLRFIKSRIAAGDFLGGGDGDEASAAAWDLEVPYQEPPDSYFGKFKRNWALYFGFLILLYTFMISFSVVILCF
;
A
#
# COMPACT_ATOMS: atom_id res chain seq x y z
N MET A 1 12.27 -13.39 -55.69
CA MET A 1 11.21 -14.16 -55.03
C MET A 1 11.92 -15.26 -54.26
N ALA A 2 12.15 -15.04 -52.96
CA ALA A 2 12.73 -16.01 -52.05
C ALA A 2 11.93 -15.86 -50.77
N ASP A 3 11.08 -16.86 -50.53
CA ASP A 3 10.25 -17.03 -49.35
C ASP A 3 11.17 -17.20 -48.14
N TYR A 4 10.92 -16.42 -47.09
CA TYR A 4 11.55 -16.62 -45.78
C TYR A 4 10.53 -17.40 -44.94
N ASP A 5 10.70 -18.71 -44.87
CA ASP A 5 9.97 -19.56 -43.92
C ASP A 5 10.51 -19.32 -42.50
N ASP A 6 9.71 -18.61 -41.72
CA ASP A 6 9.85 -18.38 -40.28
C ASP A 6 9.25 -19.60 -39.54
N GLU A 7 9.89 -20.78 -39.64
CA GLU A 7 9.54 -21.94 -38.83
C GLU A 7 10.13 -21.77 -37.42
N ILE A 8 9.38 -21.05 -36.59
CA ILE A 8 9.63 -20.94 -35.15
C ILE A 8 9.45 -22.34 -34.53
N ASP A 9 10.53 -22.89 -33.99
CA ASP A 9 10.61 -24.03 -33.07
C ASP A 9 9.60 -23.88 -31.90
N GLN A 10 8.34 -24.28 -32.12
CA GLN A 10 7.30 -24.35 -31.07
C GLN A 10 7.30 -25.68 -30.30
N ASN A 11 8.13 -26.66 -30.68
CA ASN A 11 7.90 -28.05 -30.30
C ASN A 11 8.72 -28.56 -29.09
N ASN A 12 9.12 -27.69 -28.16
CA ASN A 12 9.87 -28.14 -26.98
C ASN A 12 9.43 -27.45 -25.69
N GLN A 13 8.13 -27.40 -25.43
CA GLN A 13 7.64 -27.10 -24.09
C GLN A 13 7.71 -28.38 -23.22
N PRO A 14 8.39 -28.33 -22.06
CA PRO A 14 8.53 -29.50 -21.20
C PRO A 14 7.16 -29.93 -20.68
N PHE A 15 6.82 -31.20 -20.91
CA PHE A 15 5.63 -31.84 -20.36
C PHE A 15 5.69 -31.80 -18.82
N ILE A 16 4.90 -30.92 -18.19
CA ILE A 16 4.82 -30.81 -16.74
C ILE A 16 3.79 -31.82 -16.22
N PRO A 17 4.17 -32.78 -15.35
CA PRO A 17 3.22 -33.70 -14.74
C PRO A 17 2.13 -32.97 -13.96
N LYS A 18 0.88 -33.43 -14.07
CA LYS A 18 -0.33 -32.80 -13.46
C LYS A 18 -0.18 -32.58 -11.95
N GLU A 19 0.47 -33.52 -11.28
CA GLU A 19 0.76 -33.47 -9.84
C GLU A 19 1.76 -32.35 -9.52
N THR A 20 2.80 -32.20 -10.33
CA THR A 20 3.78 -31.11 -10.25
C THR A 20 3.14 -29.75 -10.48
N ALA A 21 2.19 -29.67 -11.42
CA ALA A 21 1.44 -28.45 -11.70
C ALA A 21 0.52 -28.02 -10.54
N LEU A 22 -0.23 -28.97 -9.96
CA LEU A 22 -1.05 -28.73 -8.77
C LEU A 22 -0.21 -28.37 -7.54
N GLN A 23 0.95 -29.00 -7.37
CA GLN A 23 1.87 -28.70 -6.30
C GLN A 23 2.45 -27.29 -6.45
N ALA A 24 2.89 -26.92 -7.65
CA ALA A 24 3.40 -25.57 -7.94
C ALA A 24 2.34 -24.49 -7.65
N LEU A 25 1.09 -24.70 -8.05
CA LEU A 25 0.01 -23.74 -7.82
C LEU A 25 -0.32 -23.59 -6.32
N ASN A 26 -0.32 -24.68 -5.55
CA ASN A 26 -0.46 -24.61 -4.10
C ASN A 26 0.69 -23.85 -3.43
N SER A 27 1.93 -24.04 -3.89
CA SER A 27 3.09 -23.28 -3.41
C SER A 27 2.96 -21.77 -3.71
N ILE A 28 2.50 -21.41 -4.91
CA ILE A 28 2.26 -20.00 -5.31
C ILE A 28 1.17 -19.37 -4.41
N ILE A 29 0.08 -20.10 -4.13
CA ILE A 29 -0.99 -19.66 -3.24
C ILE A 29 -0.44 -19.42 -1.83
N GLN A 30 0.33 -20.37 -1.28
CA GLN A 30 0.93 -20.25 0.05
C GLN A 30 1.87 -19.03 0.13
N LEU A 31 2.71 -18.83 -0.89
CA LEU A 31 3.63 -17.69 -0.98
C LEU A 31 2.88 -16.35 -0.97
N HIS A 32 1.86 -16.18 -1.82
CA HIS A 32 1.10 -14.93 -1.88
C HIS A 32 0.24 -14.68 -0.64
N PHE A 33 -0.24 -15.74 0.02
CA PHE A 33 -0.90 -15.64 1.30
C PHE A 33 0.06 -15.14 2.38
N GLU A 34 1.25 -15.72 2.48
CA GLU A 34 2.29 -15.29 3.42
C GLU A 34 2.69 -13.83 3.18
N LYS A 35 2.96 -13.46 1.92
CA LYS A 35 3.25 -12.06 1.54
C LYS A 35 2.10 -11.11 1.90
N THR A 36 0.85 -11.54 1.74
CA THR A 36 -0.32 -10.75 2.14
C THR A 36 -0.35 -10.50 3.66
N LEU A 37 0.01 -11.50 4.47
CA LEU A 37 0.10 -11.38 5.92
C LEU A 37 1.29 -10.50 6.33
N GLU A 38 2.45 -10.70 5.72
CA GLU A 38 3.65 -9.89 5.94
C GLU A 38 3.37 -8.40 5.72
N LYS A 39 2.75 -8.05 4.58
CA LYS A 39 2.36 -6.66 4.27
C LYS A 39 1.29 -6.13 5.21
N LYS A 40 0.37 -6.96 5.69
CA LYS A 40 -0.60 -6.55 6.73
C LYS A 40 0.12 -6.16 8.02
N ARG A 41 1.07 -6.99 8.50
CA ARG A 41 1.88 -6.69 9.70
C ARG A 41 2.69 -5.41 9.51
N ALA A 42 3.30 -5.20 8.34
CA ALA A 42 4.03 -3.98 8.03
C ALA A 42 3.13 -2.73 8.08
N ILE A 43 1.91 -2.79 7.51
CA ILE A 43 0.91 -1.71 7.60
C ILE A 43 0.56 -1.41 9.06
N ASP A 44 0.30 -2.44 9.86
CA ASP A 44 -0.10 -2.26 11.26
C ASP A 44 1.05 -1.68 12.10
N HIS A 45 2.30 -2.06 11.82
CA HIS A 45 3.48 -1.44 12.43
C HIS A 45 3.60 0.05 12.08
N GLN A 46 3.40 0.42 10.81
CA GLN A 46 3.43 1.83 10.38
C GLN A 46 2.28 2.65 11.00
N LYS A 47 1.08 2.07 11.14
CA LYS A 47 -0.04 2.72 11.85
C LYS A 47 0.30 2.97 13.33
N LYS A 48 0.94 2.01 13.99
CA LYS A 48 1.41 2.20 15.38
C LYS A 48 2.43 3.34 15.47
N LYS A 49 3.39 3.41 14.54
CA LYS A 49 4.34 4.54 14.45
C LYS A 49 3.63 5.87 14.25
N LEU A 50 2.66 5.92 13.34
CA LEU A 50 1.85 7.10 13.09
C LEU A 50 1.11 7.55 14.36
N HIS A 51 0.48 6.62 15.07
CA HIS A 51 -0.22 6.93 16.32
C HIS A 51 0.73 7.49 17.40
N LYS A 52 1.90 6.88 17.58
CA LYS A 52 2.94 7.40 18.49
C LYS A 52 3.40 8.82 18.11
N LEU A 53 3.55 9.09 16.81
CA LEU A 53 3.91 10.40 16.31
C LEU A 53 2.85 11.46 16.65
N PHE A 54 1.56 11.14 16.43
CA PHE A 54 0.44 11.99 16.85
C PHE A 54 0.45 12.24 18.36
N GLN A 55 0.62 11.19 19.16
CA GLN A 55 0.64 11.30 20.62
C GLN A 55 1.77 12.23 21.10
N LEU A 56 2.99 12.06 20.59
CA LEU A 56 4.13 12.89 20.95
C LEU A 56 3.91 14.35 20.52
N PHE A 57 3.34 14.56 19.33
CA PHE A 57 3.01 15.90 18.85
C PHE A 57 1.95 16.60 19.70
N PHE A 58 0.89 15.90 20.11
CA PHE A 58 -0.14 16.47 20.99
C PHE A 58 0.38 16.76 22.39
N ILE A 59 1.24 15.90 22.94
CA ILE A 59 1.91 16.18 24.23
C ILE A 59 2.78 17.44 24.10
N PHE A 60 3.57 17.54 23.03
CA PHE A 60 4.37 18.73 22.74
C PHE A 60 3.51 20.00 22.64
N LEU A 61 2.40 19.95 21.89
CA LEU A 61 1.45 21.07 21.80
C LEU A 61 0.87 21.45 23.16
N ALA A 62 0.46 20.45 23.96
CA ALA A 62 -0.08 20.70 25.29
C ALA A 62 0.93 21.39 26.21
N VAL A 63 2.20 20.98 26.18
CA VAL A 63 3.28 21.63 26.94
C VAL A 63 3.49 23.07 26.47
N ILE A 64 3.54 23.31 25.16
CA ILE A 64 3.71 24.67 24.61
C ILE A 64 2.52 25.56 25.01
N PHE A 65 1.28 25.10 24.85
CA PHE A 65 0.11 25.89 25.24
C PHE A 65 0.05 26.12 26.75
N PHE A 66 0.42 25.12 27.55
CA PHE A 66 0.53 25.29 29.00
C PHE A 66 1.54 26.39 29.34
N SER A 67 2.73 26.37 28.75
CA SER A 67 3.74 27.42 28.91
C SER A 67 3.28 28.80 28.44
N LEU A 68 2.53 28.87 27.32
CA LEU A 68 1.97 30.12 26.81
C LEU A 68 0.83 30.67 27.68
N SER A 69 0.11 29.80 28.39
CA SER A 69 -1.02 30.19 29.25
C SER A 69 -0.59 30.70 30.64
N GLN A 70 0.68 30.49 31.01
CA GLN A 70 1.21 30.94 32.30
C GLN A 70 1.26 32.49 32.33
N PRO A 71 0.79 33.14 33.41
CA PRO A 71 0.84 34.58 33.56
C PRO A 71 2.30 35.04 33.74
N SER A 72 2.96 35.34 32.62
CA SER A 72 4.26 36.00 32.60
C SER A 72 4.04 37.46 32.19
N GLY A 73 4.71 38.40 32.86
CA GLY A 73 4.64 39.82 32.51
C GLY A 73 4.85 40.00 31.01
N ARG A 74 3.90 40.70 30.36
CA ARG A 74 3.77 40.86 28.89
C ARG A 74 5.11 40.74 28.16
N LEU A 75 5.32 39.63 27.46
CA LEU A 75 6.47 39.46 26.58
C LEU A 75 6.38 40.55 25.50
N HIS A 76 7.38 41.44 25.43
CA HIS A 76 7.47 42.40 24.33
C HIS A 76 7.44 41.64 22.99
N CYS A 77 6.71 42.17 21.98
CA CYS A 77 6.49 41.55 20.66
C CYS A 77 7.75 41.02 19.96
N ARG A 78 8.94 41.48 20.36
CA ARG A 78 10.23 41.04 19.84
C ARG A 78 10.64 39.62 20.28
N HIS A 79 10.13 39.10 21.39
CA HIS A 79 10.39 37.73 21.87
C HIS A 79 9.28 36.72 21.48
N CYS A 80 8.17 37.21 20.91
CA CYS A 80 7.03 36.42 20.42
C CYS A 80 7.40 35.52 19.22
N TRP A 81 8.44 35.87 18.46
CA TRP A 81 8.86 35.12 17.28
C TRP A 81 9.46 33.75 17.60
N ALA A 82 10.16 33.60 18.73
CA ALA A 82 10.76 32.31 19.10
C ALA A 82 9.72 31.18 19.27
N PRO A 83 8.63 31.34 20.07
CA PRO A 83 7.61 30.30 20.19
C PRO A 83 6.83 30.08 18.88
N ILE A 84 6.60 31.14 18.08
CA ILE A 84 5.94 31.00 16.76
C ILE A 84 6.81 30.19 15.80
N CYS A 85 8.10 30.50 15.70
CA CYS A 85 9.04 29.78 14.83
C CYS A 85 9.18 28.32 15.27
N LEU A 86 9.29 28.05 16.58
CA LEU A 86 9.37 26.69 17.12
C LEU A 86 8.09 25.91 16.82
N LEU A 87 6.91 26.51 17.04
CA LEU A 87 5.62 25.91 16.71
C LEU A 87 5.52 25.61 15.21
N SER A 88 5.94 26.55 14.37
CA SER A 88 5.96 26.43 12.90
C SER A 88 6.84 25.27 12.43
N PHE A 89 8.06 25.20 12.95
CA PHE A 89 9.01 24.15 12.61
C PHE A 89 8.52 22.77 13.08
N SER A 90 8.00 22.67 14.31
CA SER A 90 7.43 21.42 14.82
C SER A 90 6.27 20.91 13.97
N HIS A 91 5.38 21.79 13.51
CA HIS A 91 4.30 21.42 12.58
C HIS A 91 4.85 20.96 11.23
N LEU A 92 5.85 21.65 10.67
CA LEU A 92 6.48 21.24 9.42
C LEU A 92 7.10 19.84 9.52
N PHE A 93 7.87 19.57 10.58
CA PHE A 93 8.48 18.25 10.82
C PHE A 93 7.42 17.17 11.00
N PHE A 94 6.37 17.48 11.76
CA PHE A 94 5.24 16.58 11.94
C PHE A 94 4.56 16.26 10.60
N TYR A 95 4.30 17.27 9.76
CA TYR A 95 3.68 17.07 8.45
C TYR A 95 4.52 16.22 7.51
N VAL A 96 5.82 16.49 7.41
CA VAL A 96 6.73 15.68 6.58
C VAL A 96 6.73 14.22 7.06
N SER A 97 6.82 14.02 8.37
CA SER A 97 6.85 12.69 8.98
C SER A 97 5.53 11.92 8.77
N VAL A 98 4.37 12.57 8.93
CA VAL A 98 3.06 11.99 8.65
C VAL A 98 2.92 11.66 7.16
N ALA A 99 3.29 12.58 6.27
CA ALA A 99 3.20 12.37 4.83
C ALA A 99 4.06 11.19 4.37
N GLN A 100 5.29 11.08 4.87
CA GLN A 100 6.17 9.93 4.59
C GLN A 100 5.56 8.63 5.10
N THR A 101 5.08 8.59 6.34
CA THR A 101 4.47 7.39 6.94
C THR A 101 3.22 6.95 6.17
N LEU A 102 2.37 7.90 5.75
CA LEU A 102 1.18 7.64 4.94
C LEU A 102 1.52 7.13 3.54
N ARG A 103 2.56 7.66 2.88
CA ARG A 103 3.06 7.13 1.59
C ARG A 103 3.48 5.67 1.75
N CYS A 104 4.23 5.33 2.80
CA CYS A 104 4.62 3.96 3.10
C CYS A 104 3.40 3.05 3.34
N ILE A 105 2.42 3.50 4.13
CA ILE A 105 1.18 2.73 4.38
C ILE A 105 0.42 2.49 3.07
N ASN A 106 0.31 3.50 2.21
CA ASN A 106 -0.40 3.38 0.94
C ASN A 106 0.34 2.45 -0.03
N GLY A 107 1.68 2.54 -0.09
CA GLY A 107 2.50 1.60 -0.86
C GLY A 107 2.31 0.15 -0.41
N PHE A 108 2.32 -0.11 0.91
CA PHE A 108 2.06 -1.45 1.42
C PHE A 108 0.60 -1.91 1.21
N LYS A 109 -0.38 -1.01 1.28
CA LYS A 109 -1.78 -1.32 0.94
C LYS A 109 -1.91 -1.73 -0.54
N TYR A 110 -1.22 -1.04 -1.43
CA TYR A 110 -1.17 -1.37 -2.85
C TYR A 110 -0.55 -2.75 -3.06
N GLN A 111 0.66 -3.00 -2.55
CA GLN A 111 1.33 -4.30 -2.66
C GLN A 111 0.48 -5.44 -2.09
N ARG A 112 -0.14 -5.22 -0.92
CA ARG A 112 -1.06 -6.20 -0.31
C ARG A 112 -2.27 -6.48 -1.21
N ARG A 113 -2.82 -5.47 -1.88
CA ARG A 113 -3.94 -5.66 -2.79
C ARG A 113 -3.54 -6.47 -4.02
N CYS A 114 -2.36 -6.22 -4.58
CA CYS A 114 -1.82 -7.00 -5.70
C CYS A 114 -1.68 -8.47 -5.32
N HIS A 115 -1.02 -8.78 -4.20
CA HIS A 115 -0.92 -10.16 -3.71
C HIS A 115 -2.29 -10.80 -3.44
N LYS A 116 -3.29 -10.03 -2.96
CA LYS A 116 -4.64 -10.55 -2.75
C LYS A 116 -5.33 -10.89 -4.08
N LEU A 117 -5.12 -10.09 -5.12
CA LEU A 117 -5.67 -10.32 -6.46
C LEU A 117 -5.01 -11.54 -7.11
N THR A 118 -3.68 -11.61 -7.11
CA THR A 118 -2.92 -12.77 -7.61
C THR A 118 -3.30 -14.05 -6.87
N LEU A 119 -3.44 -14.00 -5.54
CA LEU A 119 -3.93 -15.12 -4.73
C LEU A 119 -5.34 -15.57 -5.14
N GLY A 120 -6.25 -14.61 -5.39
CA GLY A 120 -7.60 -14.88 -5.86
C GLY A 120 -7.62 -15.58 -7.21
N LEU A 121 -6.80 -15.11 -8.16
CA LEU A 121 -6.62 -15.72 -9.47
C LEU A 121 -6.08 -17.14 -9.36
N ALA A 122 -4.97 -17.34 -8.62
CA ALA A 122 -4.38 -18.66 -8.41
C ALA A 122 -5.36 -19.66 -7.78
N THR A 123 -6.15 -19.21 -6.80
CA THR A 123 -7.18 -20.04 -6.15
C THR A 123 -8.34 -20.37 -7.09
N HIS A 124 -8.71 -19.45 -7.98
CA HIS A 124 -9.73 -19.68 -8.99
C HIS A 124 -9.27 -20.73 -10.01
N LYS A 125 -8.04 -20.59 -10.52
CA LYS A 125 -7.42 -21.54 -11.44
C LYS A 125 -7.27 -22.93 -10.80
N LEU A 126 -6.86 -23.01 -9.54
CA LEU A 126 -6.78 -24.28 -8.81
C LEU A 126 -8.14 -24.97 -8.74
N ARG A 127 -9.22 -24.22 -8.44
CA ARG A 127 -10.57 -24.76 -8.40
C ARG A 127 -11.05 -25.23 -9.77
N PHE A 128 -10.76 -24.46 -10.82
CA PHE A 128 -11.12 -24.78 -12.20
C PHE A 128 -10.45 -26.08 -12.68
N ILE A 129 -9.13 -26.20 -12.49
CA ILE A 129 -8.37 -27.42 -12.83
C ILE A 129 -8.91 -28.62 -12.04
N LYS A 130 -9.12 -28.45 -10.73
CA LYS A 130 -9.69 -29.52 -9.88
C LYS A 130 -11.09 -29.95 -10.34
N SER A 131 -11.94 -29.02 -10.78
CA SER A 131 -13.27 -29.34 -11.33
C SER A 131 -13.20 -30.05 -12.68
N ARG A 132 -12.30 -29.66 -13.59
CA ARG A 132 -12.11 -30.35 -14.87
C ARG A 132 -11.59 -31.78 -14.69
N ILE A 133 -10.67 -31.98 -13.74
CA ILE A 133 -10.19 -33.31 -13.36
C ILE A 133 -11.35 -34.17 -12.82
N ALA A 134 -12.17 -33.61 -11.93
CA ALA A 134 -13.31 -34.32 -11.35
C ALA A 134 -14.40 -34.66 -12.38
N ALA A 135 -14.53 -33.87 -13.45
CA ALA A 135 -15.47 -34.10 -14.55
C ALA A 135 -15.00 -35.17 -15.55
N GLY A 136 -13.78 -35.72 -15.39
CA GLY A 136 -13.23 -36.74 -16.30
C GLY A 136 -12.77 -36.20 -17.66
N ASP A 137 -12.87 -34.89 -17.87
CA ASP A 137 -12.54 -34.18 -19.13
C ASP A 137 -11.05 -34.30 -19.50
N PHE A 138 -10.18 -34.53 -18.51
CA PHE A 138 -8.73 -34.65 -18.68
C PHE A 138 -8.27 -36.09 -19.02
N LEU A 139 -9.19 -37.03 -19.29
CA LEU A 139 -8.90 -38.43 -19.62
C LEU A 139 -9.13 -38.80 -21.09
N GLY A 140 -9.54 -37.86 -21.95
CA GLY A 140 -9.60 -38.08 -23.39
C GLY A 140 -8.25 -37.82 -24.04
N GLY A 141 -7.49 -38.87 -24.36
CA GLY A 141 -6.23 -38.74 -25.08
C GLY A 141 -6.45 -38.10 -26.46
N GLY A 142 -5.73 -37.02 -26.74
CA GLY A 142 -5.78 -36.36 -28.03
C GLY A 142 -4.93 -35.09 -28.10
N ASP A 143 -3.71 -35.26 -28.61
CA ASP A 143 -2.87 -34.24 -29.24
C ASP A 143 -2.25 -33.14 -28.36
N GLY A 144 -1.01 -32.77 -28.68
CA GLY A 144 -0.10 -31.95 -27.87
C GLY A 144 -0.52 -30.51 -27.60
N ASP A 145 -1.72 -30.10 -28.03
CA ASP A 145 -2.21 -28.72 -28.00
C ASP A 145 -2.92 -28.37 -26.67
N GLU A 146 -3.59 -29.33 -26.02
CA GLU A 146 -4.26 -29.11 -24.72
C GLU A 146 -3.26 -28.97 -23.55
N ALA A 147 -2.09 -29.59 -23.67
CA ALA A 147 -1.01 -29.47 -22.67
C ALA A 147 -0.38 -28.07 -22.68
N SER A 148 -0.28 -27.44 -23.86
CA SER A 148 0.15 -26.04 -24.01
C SER A 148 -0.88 -25.12 -23.36
N ALA A 149 -2.17 -25.28 -23.68
CA ALA A 149 -3.26 -24.52 -23.04
C ALA A 149 -3.25 -24.65 -21.50
N ALA A 150 -2.97 -25.83 -20.95
CA ALA A 150 -2.85 -26.05 -19.51
C ALA A 150 -1.61 -25.37 -18.87
N ALA A 151 -0.52 -25.18 -19.62
CA ALA A 151 0.68 -24.47 -19.17
C ALA A 151 0.47 -22.95 -19.12
N TRP A 152 -0.16 -22.37 -20.15
CA TRP A 152 -0.64 -20.96 -20.12
C TRP A 152 -1.71 -20.76 -19.04
N ASP A 153 -2.51 -21.80 -18.77
CA ASP A 153 -3.48 -21.76 -17.68
C ASP A 153 -2.82 -21.92 -16.30
N LEU A 154 -1.57 -22.40 -16.21
CA LEU A 154 -0.84 -22.51 -14.95
C LEU A 154 -0.08 -21.24 -14.57
N GLU A 155 0.27 -20.41 -15.55
CA GLU A 155 0.93 -19.14 -15.30
C GLU A 155 -0.04 -18.18 -14.59
N VAL A 156 0.38 -17.67 -13.43
CA VAL A 156 -0.39 -16.71 -12.64
C VAL A 156 0.21 -15.32 -12.88
N PRO A 157 -0.30 -14.55 -13.85
CA PRO A 157 0.20 -13.21 -14.08
C PRO A 157 -0.04 -12.32 -12.86
N TYR A 158 0.90 -11.43 -12.60
CA TYR A 158 0.78 -10.44 -11.54
C TYR A 158 -0.42 -9.53 -11.83
N GLN A 159 -1.37 -9.43 -10.88
CA GLN A 159 -2.54 -8.57 -11.04
C GLN A 159 -2.36 -7.24 -10.32
N GLU A 160 -2.58 -6.17 -11.06
CA GLU A 160 -2.59 -4.81 -10.54
C GLU A 160 -4.03 -4.32 -10.28
N PRO A 161 -4.25 -3.57 -9.19
CA PRO A 161 -5.51 -2.84 -8.99
C PRO A 161 -5.74 -1.84 -10.13
N PRO A 162 -7.00 -1.59 -10.52
CA PRO A 162 -7.30 -0.56 -11.52
C PRO A 162 -6.88 0.83 -11.02
N ASP A 163 -6.54 1.74 -11.94
CA ASP A 163 -6.05 3.09 -11.63
C ASP A 163 -6.99 3.92 -10.73
N SER A 164 -8.30 3.66 -10.82
CA SER A 164 -9.32 4.26 -9.95
C SER A 164 -9.08 3.99 -8.46
N TYR A 165 -8.36 2.92 -8.11
CA TYR A 165 -7.96 2.59 -6.73
C TYR A 165 -7.05 3.67 -6.13
N PHE A 166 -6.09 4.20 -6.91
CA PHE A 166 -5.19 5.27 -6.47
C PHE A 166 -5.90 6.62 -6.33
N GLY A 167 -6.86 6.91 -7.21
CA GLY A 167 -7.64 8.15 -7.19
C GLY A 167 -8.34 8.39 -5.84
N LYS A 168 -8.85 7.33 -5.22
CA LYS A 168 -9.49 7.41 -3.89
C LYS A 168 -8.51 7.84 -2.79
N PHE A 169 -7.27 7.37 -2.81
CA PHE A 169 -6.25 7.76 -1.83
C PHE A 169 -5.81 9.21 -2.03
N LYS A 170 -5.63 9.64 -3.28
CA LYS A 170 -5.22 11.02 -3.61
C LYS A 170 -6.26 12.03 -3.14
N ARG A 171 -7.55 11.78 -3.41
CA ARG A 171 -8.65 12.68 -3.01
C ARG A 171 -8.81 12.78 -1.48
N ASN A 172 -8.81 11.65 -0.77
CA ASN A 172 -8.90 11.68 0.68
C ASN A 172 -7.69 12.37 1.32
N TRP A 173 -6.50 12.16 0.78
CA TRP A 173 -5.28 12.80 1.28
C TRP A 173 -5.32 14.32 1.12
N ALA A 174 -5.79 14.84 -0.02
CA ALA A 174 -5.92 16.28 -0.24
C ALA A 174 -6.84 16.95 0.80
N LEU A 175 -7.96 16.31 1.16
CA LEU A 175 -8.86 16.82 2.20
C LEU A 175 -8.21 16.86 3.57
N TYR A 176 -7.54 15.78 3.99
CA TYR A 176 -6.83 15.76 5.28
C TYR A 176 -5.69 16.77 5.33
N PHE A 177 -4.98 16.95 4.22
CA PHE A 177 -3.91 17.95 4.11
C PHE A 177 -4.45 19.38 4.22
N GLY A 178 -5.55 19.68 3.53
CA GLY A 178 -6.21 20.99 3.65
C GLY A 178 -6.69 21.28 5.06
N PHE A 179 -7.31 20.30 5.73
CA PHE A 179 -7.75 20.43 7.12
C PHE A 179 -6.56 20.71 8.06
N LEU A 180 -5.43 20.02 7.86
CA LEU A 180 -4.23 20.21 8.66
C LEU A 180 -3.64 21.62 8.49
N ILE A 181 -3.57 22.15 7.26
CA ILE A 181 -3.12 23.53 7.01
C ILE A 181 -4.02 24.55 7.71
N LEU A 182 -5.34 24.37 7.60
CA LEU A 182 -6.30 25.27 8.25
C LEU A 182 -6.09 25.31 9.77
N LEU A 183 -5.92 24.13 10.39
CA LEU A 183 -5.67 24.00 11.82
C LEU A 183 -4.35 24.69 12.22
N TYR A 184 -3.30 24.55 11.42
CA TYR A 184 -2.03 25.23 11.64
C TYR A 184 -2.15 26.76 11.59
N THR A 185 -2.82 27.31 10.57
CA THR A 185 -3.05 28.75 10.46
C THR A 185 -3.85 29.27 11.65
N PHE A 186 -4.87 28.51 12.10
CA PHE A 186 -5.64 28.83 13.30
C PHE A 186 -4.75 28.85 14.56
N MET A 187 -3.87 27.86 14.73
CA MET A 187 -2.96 27.78 15.88
C MET A 187 -1.99 28.97 15.91
N ILE A 188 -1.41 29.35 14.77
CA ILE A 188 -0.54 30.54 14.69
C ILE A 188 -1.32 31.80 15.05
N SER A 189 -2.50 31.99 14.45
CA SER A 189 -3.34 33.17 14.70
C SER A 189 -3.66 33.29 16.19
N PHE A 190 -4.01 32.17 16.84
CA PHE A 190 -4.31 32.13 18.26
C PHE A 190 -3.08 32.45 19.13
N SER A 191 -1.92 31.88 18.81
CA SER A 191 -0.67 32.17 19.52
C SER A 191 -0.27 33.65 19.41
N VAL A 192 -0.47 34.27 18.24
CA VAL A 192 -0.22 35.71 18.05
C VAL A 192 -1.17 36.53 18.91
N VAL A 193 -2.46 36.20 18.96
CA VAL A 193 -3.44 36.92 19.78
C VAL A 193 -3.06 36.87 21.26
N ILE A 194 -2.73 35.69 21.80
CA ILE A 194 -2.34 35.54 23.22
C ILE A 194 -1.04 36.26 23.56
N LEU A 195 -0.06 36.27 22.65
CA LEU A 195 1.26 36.83 22.92
C LEU A 195 1.35 38.34 22.68
N CYS A 196 0.51 38.90 21.81
CA CYS A 196 0.58 40.30 21.39
C CYS A 196 -0.52 41.19 21.99
N PHE A 197 -1.61 40.62 22.53
CA PHE A 197 -2.72 41.35 23.16
C PHE A 197 -2.92 40.90 24.60
#